data_AF-A0A7X3R4V4-F1
#
_entry.id   AF-A0A7X3R4V4-F1
#
_cell.length_a   1.000
_cell.length_b   1.000
_cell.length_c   1.000
_cell.angle_alpha   90.00
_cell.angle_beta   90.00
_cell.angle_gamma   90.00
#
_symmetry.space_group_name_H-M   'P 1'
#
loop_
_entity.id
_entity.type
_entity.pdbx_description
1 polymer ?
#
loop_
_entity_poly.entity_id
_entity_poly.type
_entity_poly.pdbx_seq_one_letter_code
_entity_poly.pdbx_strand_id
1 'polypeptide(L)'
;MGATTDPEMTVNLMALFGKDLTYRVGLVSPQYAWPELVPLLQEGKIHPERIFTHHLPMSDGPRGYEIFDNRDDGVIKVMLDPTR
;
A
#
# COMPACT_ATOMS: atom_id res chain seq x y z
N MET A 1 -10.48 -4.93 1.49
CA MET A 1 -9.07 -5.26 1.78
C MET A 1 -8.31 -5.20 0.46
N GLY A 2 -7.18 -4.50 0.37
CA GLY A 2 -6.51 -4.15 -0.91
C GLY A 2 -5.82 -5.29 -1.68
N ALA A 3 -6.20 -6.54 -1.42
CA ALA A 3 -5.74 -7.71 -2.17
C ALA A 3 -6.91 -8.20 -3.04
N THR A 4 -6.61 -8.63 -4.27
CA THR A 4 -7.62 -9.27 -5.10
C THR A 4 -8.08 -10.56 -4.43
N THR A 5 -9.40 -10.75 -4.36
CA THR A 5 -10.05 -11.96 -3.84
C THR A 5 -10.75 -12.74 -4.95
N ASP A 6 -10.61 -12.27 -6.19
CA ASP A 6 -11.18 -12.91 -7.38
C ASP A 6 -10.54 -14.30 -7.59
N PRO A 7 -11.31 -15.40 -7.44
CA PRO A 7 -10.78 -16.74 -7.62
C PRO A 7 -10.48 -17.07 -9.08
N GLU A 8 -11.00 -16.30 -10.04
CA GLU A 8 -10.88 -16.55 -11.47
C GLU A 8 -9.91 -15.60 -12.18
N MET A 9 -9.11 -14.83 -11.42
CA MET A 9 -8.17 -13.83 -11.95
C MET A 9 -7.48 -14.32 -13.22
N THR A 10 -7.95 -13.84 -14.37
CA THR A 10 -7.57 -14.36 -15.68
C THR A 10 -6.38 -13.60 -16.23
N VAL A 11 -5.36 -14.33 -16.68
CA VAL A 11 -4.16 -13.77 -17.29
C VAL A 11 -4.10 -14.19 -18.76
N ASN A 12 -3.94 -13.22 -19.67
CA ASN A 12 -3.78 -13.49 -21.09
C ASN A 12 -2.35 -13.96 -21.40
N LEU A 13 -2.13 -15.28 -21.38
CA LEU A 13 -0.82 -15.88 -21.60
C LEU A 13 -0.25 -15.60 -23.01
N MET A 14 -1.08 -15.50 -24.04
CA MET A 14 -0.62 -15.18 -25.39
C MET A 14 -0.07 -13.75 -25.49
N ALA A 15 -0.68 -12.81 -24.77
CA ALA A 15 -0.17 -11.43 -24.71
C ALA A 15 1.15 -11.33 -23.93
N LEU A 16 1.35 -12.17 -22.91
CA LEU A 16 2.63 -12.25 -22.19
C LEU A 16 3.71 -12.87 -23.06
N PHE A 17 3.41 -13.98 -23.73
CA PHE A 17 4.32 -14.67 -24.63
C PHE A 17 4.77 -13.77 -25.78
N GLY A 18 3.83 -13.10 -26.46
CA GLY A 18 4.15 -12.21 -27.58
C GLY A 18 4.99 -10.97 -27.20
N LYS A 19 5.22 -10.74 -25.91
CA LYS A 19 5.99 -9.62 -25.37
C LYS A 19 7.15 -10.07 -24.46
N ASP A 20 7.44 -11.37 -24.39
CA ASP A 20 8.46 -11.96 -23.51
C ASP A 20 8.35 -11.50 -22.04
N LEU A 21 7.13 -11.41 -21.52
CA LEU A 21 6.89 -10.92 -20.16
C LEU A 21 6.94 -12.04 -19.10
N THR A 22 7.53 -11.72 -17.96
CA THR A 22 7.48 -12.56 -16.75
C THR A 22 6.31 -12.12 -15.86
N TYR A 23 5.47 -13.06 -15.45
CA TYR A 23 4.40 -12.83 -14.47
C TYR A 23 4.78 -13.42 -13.10
N ARG A 24 4.75 -12.60 -12.04
CA ARG A 24 5.07 -12.99 -10.67
C ARG A 24 3.92 -12.64 -9.74
N VAL A 25 3.52 -13.58 -8.88
CA VAL A 25 2.44 -13.43 -7.90
C VAL A 25 2.91 -13.87 -6.52
N GLY A 26 2.34 -13.26 -5.49
CA GLY A 26 2.65 -13.58 -4.10
C GLY A 26 2.19 -12.48 -3.15
N LEU A 27 2.30 -12.76 -1.86
CA LEU A 27 2.17 -11.73 -0.84
C LEU A 27 3.47 -10.92 -0.75
N VAL A 28 3.34 -9.68 -0.28
CA VAL A 28 4.52 -8.85 -0.01
C VAL A 28 5.34 -9.46 1.14
N SER A 29 6.64 -9.60 0.93
CA SER A 29 7.61 -9.92 1.99
C SER A 29 8.42 -8.65 2.30
N PRO A 30 7.95 -7.79 3.22
CA PRO A 30 8.61 -6.52 3.47
C PRO A 30 10.00 -6.71 4.09
N GLN A 31 10.21 -7.81 4.85
CA GLN A 31 11.50 -8.06 5.51
C GLN A 31 12.65 -8.25 4.51
N TYR A 32 12.34 -8.77 3.32
CA TYR A 32 13.32 -8.92 2.24
C TYR A 32 13.91 -7.57 1.80
N ALA A 33 13.10 -6.51 1.80
CA ALA A 33 13.52 -5.17 1.35
C ALA A 33 14.11 -4.31 2.48
N TRP A 34 13.96 -4.68 3.75
CA TRP A 34 14.43 -3.88 4.88
C TRP A 34 15.93 -3.56 4.87
N PRO A 35 16.85 -4.49 4.51
CA PRO A 35 18.29 -4.18 4.48
C PRO A 35 18.64 -3.03 3.53
N GLU A 36 17.84 -2.80 2.50
CA GLU A 36 18.00 -1.70 1.55
C GLU A 36 17.21 -0.45 1.98
N LEU A 37 15.94 -0.62 2.37
CA LEU A 37 15.04 0.51 2.66
C LEU A 37 15.37 1.23 3.96
N VAL A 38 15.77 0.51 5.02
CA VAL A 38 16.02 1.12 6.33
C VAL A 38 17.18 2.12 6.30
N PRO A 39 18.35 1.81 5.69
CA PRO A 39 19.42 2.79 5.53
C PRO A 39 18.97 4.05 4.76
N LEU A 40 18.18 3.88 3.69
CA LEU A 40 17.68 5.01 2.90
C LEU A 40 16.74 5.93 3.71
N LEU A 41 15.95 5.36 4.63
CA LEU A 41 15.14 6.13 5.58
C LEU A 41 16.02 6.89 6.59
N GLN A 42 17.02 6.21 7.17
CA GLN A 42 17.93 6.80 8.16
C GLN A 42 18.80 7.93 7.58
N GLU A 43 19.21 7.78 6.32
CA GLU A 43 19.96 8.79 5.57
C GLU A 43 19.08 9.95 5.06
N GLY A 44 17.76 9.88 5.26
CA GLY A 44 16.82 10.89 4.79
C GLY A 44 16.68 10.95 3.27
N LYS A 45 16.98 9.86 2.56
CA LYS A 45 16.80 9.77 1.10
C LYS A 45 15.36 9.45 0.71
N ILE A 46 14.59 8.86 1.63
CA ILE A 46 13.17 8.52 1.46
C ILE A 46 12.37 9.13 2.61
N HIS A 47 11.24 9.74 2.27
CA HIS A 47 10.34 10.44 3.18
C HIS A 47 8.91 9.89 3.10
N PRO A 48 8.64 8.69 3.66
CA PRO A 48 7.33 8.04 3.54
C PRO A 48 6.22 8.78 4.29
N GLU A 49 6.56 9.59 5.29
CA GLU A 49 5.61 10.41 6.07
C GLU A 49 4.75 11.32 5.18
N ARG A 50 5.26 11.71 4.01
CA ARG A 50 4.57 12.59 3.06
C ARG A 50 3.35 11.97 2.39
N ILE A 51 3.20 10.64 2.46
CA ILE A 51 2.05 9.96 1.84
C ILE A 51 0.79 10.01 2.73
N PHE A 52 0.96 10.32 4.02
CA PHE A 52 -0.16 10.44 4.94
C PHE A 52 -0.90 11.75 4.70
N THR A 53 -2.14 11.61 4.21
CA THR A 53 -3.04 12.75 3.93
C THR A 53 -3.89 13.14 5.14
N HIS A 54 -4.12 12.19 6.05
CA HIS A 54 -5.03 12.36 7.18
C HIS A 54 -4.40 11.78 8.44
N HIS A 55 -4.54 12.49 9.56
CA HIS A 55 -4.09 12.06 10.88
C HIS A 55 -5.27 12.14 11.85
N LEU A 56 -5.66 11.00 12.44
CA LEU A 56 -6.82 10.89 13.33
C LEU A 56 -6.42 10.24 14.66
N PRO A 57 -7.10 10.55 15.77
CA PRO A 57 -6.94 9.81 17.01
C PRO A 57 -7.49 8.37 16.85
N MET A 58 -7.10 7.47 17.74
CA MET A 58 -7.57 6.07 17.73
C MET A 58 -9.10 5.96 17.83
N SER A 59 -9.76 6.89 18.53
CA SER A 59 -11.22 6.92 18.67
C SER A 59 -11.96 7.09 17.34
N ASP A 60 -11.29 7.71 16.36
CA ASP A 60 -11.85 8.04 15.04
C ASP A 60 -11.50 7.00 13.97
N GLY A 61 -10.99 5.83 14.39
CA GLY A 61 -10.71 4.71 13.51
C GLY A 61 -11.85 4.41 12.51
N PRO A 62 -13.13 4.28 12.93
CA PRO A 62 -14.25 4.05 12.02
C PRO A 62 -14.37 5.10 10.92
N ARG A 63 -14.27 6.38 11.26
CA ARG A 63 -14.28 7.49 10.30
C ARG A 63 -13.11 7.40 9.32
N GLY A 64 -11.93 7.02 9.80
CA GLY A 64 -10.76 6.80 8.95
C GLY A 64 -10.99 5.73 7.88
N TYR A 65 -11.68 4.64 8.22
CA TYR A 65 -12.09 3.62 7.24
C TYR A 65 -13.13 4.14 6.25
N GLU A 66 -14.15 4.88 6.71
CA GLU A 66 -15.19 5.47 5.85
C GLU A 66 -14.60 6.40 4.79
N ILE A 67 -13.74 7.34 5.20
CA ILE A 67 -13.07 8.28 4.27
C ILE A 67 -12.28 7.49 3.22
N PHE A 68 -11.48 6.50 3.65
CA PHE A 68 -10.64 5.71 2.75
C PHE A 68 -11.45 4.87 1.74
N ASP A 69 -12.55 4.26 2.19
CA ASP A 69 -13.40 3.42 1.34
C ASP A 69 -14.15 4.25 0.29
N ASN A 70 -14.71 5.39 0.70
CA ASN A 70 -15.39 6.33 -0.19
C ASN A 70 -14.44 7.10 -1.11
N ARG A 71 -13.14 7.12 -0.80
CA ARG A 71 -12.11 7.95 -1.46
C ARG A 71 -12.38 9.45 -1.37
N ASP A 72 -12.94 9.86 -0.23
CA ASP A 72 -13.28 11.26 0.05
C ASP A 72 -12.04 12.11 0.36
N ASP A 73 -12.17 13.43 0.29
CA ASP A 73 -11.18 14.42 0.73
C ASP A 73 -9.75 14.20 0.18
N GLY A 74 -9.63 13.59 -1.01
CA GLY A 74 -8.33 13.31 -1.63
C GLY A 74 -7.47 12.33 -0.81
N VAL A 75 -8.10 11.44 -0.03
CA VAL A 75 -7.42 10.49 0.84
C VAL A 75 -6.46 9.57 0.05
N ILE A 76 -5.23 9.48 0.53
CA ILE A 76 -4.22 8.51 0.06
C ILE A 76 -3.91 7.52 1.16
N LYS A 77 -3.59 8.03 2.35
CA LYS A 77 -3.27 7.23 3.53
C LYS A 77 -3.72 7.95 4.80
N VAL A 78 -4.31 7.18 5.71
CA VAL A 78 -4.72 7.63 7.05
C VAL A 78 -3.72 7.10 8.08
N MET A 79 -3.25 7.98 8.96
CA MET A 79 -2.48 7.63 10.16
C MET A 79 -3.39 7.68 11.38
N LEU A 80 -3.47 6.58 12.12
CA LEU A 80 -4.11 6.55 13.44
C LEU A 80 -3.04 6.74 14.50
N ASP A 81 -3.14 7.82 15.25
CA ASP A 81 -2.18 8.20 16.28
C ASP A 81 -2.73 7.87 17.68
N PRO A 82 -2.10 6.95 18.44
CA PRO A 82 -2.54 6.58 19.78
C PRO A 82 -2.19 7.61 20.86
N THR A 83 -1.41 8.64 20.53
CA THR A 83 -1.00 9.70 21.47
C THR A 83 -1.90 10.93 21.42
N ARG A 84 -2.84 10.97 20.47
CA ARG A 84 -3.87 12.00 20.31
C ARG A 84 -5.20 11.59 20.92
#